data_AF-A0A3E0H196-F1
#
_entry.id   AF-A0A3E0H196-F1
#
_cell.length_a   1.000
_cell.length_b   1.000
_cell.length_c   1.000
_cell.angle_alpha   90.00
_cell.angle_beta   90.00
_cell.angle_gamma   90.00
#
_symmetry.space_group_name_H-M   'P 1'
#
loop_
_entity.id
_entity.type
_entity.pdbx_description
1 polymer ?
#
loop_
_entity_poly.entity_id
_entity_poly.type
_entity_poly.pdbx_seq_one_letter_code
_entity_poly.pdbx_strand_id
1 'polypeptide(L)'
;MEEVAVVVNALLAAARKVPADAAPAEIAVGSMDQMRFLVGIEDRLDVFLDDAEPVSFDLSSREARVRSVESMRVRNESATWSSSCAVTGR
;
A
#
# COMPACT_ATOMS: atom_id res chain seq x y z
N MET A 1 2.45 0.47 12.79
CA MET A 1 3.51 1.26 12.14
C MET A 1 4.75 0.44 11.80
N GLU A 2 5.47 -0.15 12.76
CA GLU A 2 6.77 -0.80 12.45
C GLU A 2 6.63 -2.04 11.53
N GLU A 3 5.62 -2.89 11.76
CA GLU A 3 5.36 -4.06 10.91
C GLU A 3 4.96 -3.68 9.47
N VAL A 4 4.07 -2.70 9.31
CA VAL A 4 3.67 -2.18 7.99
C VAL A 4 4.88 -1.59 7.26
N ALA A 5 5.73 -0.86 7.97
CA ALA A 5 6.96 -0.32 7.39
C ALA A 5 7.88 -1.42 6.88
N VAL A 6 8.08 -2.51 7.63
CA VAL A 6 8.90 -3.65 7.19
C VAL A 6 8.32 -4.27 5.92
N VAL A 7 7.01 -4.53 5.89
CA VAL A 7 6.35 -5.15 4.73
C VAL A 7 6.42 -4.25 3.50
N VAL A 8 6.09 -2.96 3.63
CA VAL A 8 6.10 -2.00 2.51
C VAL A 8 7.50 -1.86 1.91
N ASN A 9 8.54 -1.76 2.74
CA ASN A 9 9.91 -1.67 2.23
C ASN A 9 10.35 -2.97 1.56
N ALA A 10 10.00 -4.13 2.11
CA ALA A 10 10.32 -5.43 1.51
C ALA A 10 9.64 -5.64 0.16
N LEU A 11 8.36 -5.27 0.03
CA LEU A 11 7.60 -5.36 -1.21
C LEU A 11 8.17 -4.45 -2.29
N LEU A 12 8.56 -3.23 -1.91
CA LEU A 12 9.12 -2.26 -2.84
C LEU A 12 10.49 -2.70 -3.36
N ALA A 13 11.32 -3.25 -2.48
CA ALA A 13 12.60 -3.84 -2.82
C ALA A 13 12.44 -5.07 -3.74
N ALA A 14 11.47 -5.94 -3.44
CA ALA A 14 11.14 -7.11 -4.27
C ALA A 14 10.65 -6.71 -5.67
N ALA A 15 9.79 -5.69 -5.77
CA ALA A 15 9.28 -5.20 -7.06
C ALA A 15 10.41 -4.76 -7.99
N ARG A 16 11.45 -4.12 -7.42
CA ARG A 16 12.64 -3.64 -8.14
C ARG A 16 13.77 -4.64 -8.25
N LYS A 17 13.67 -5.80 -7.58
CA LYS A 17 14.77 -6.76 -7.41
C LYS A 17 16.02 -6.14 -6.80
N VAL A 18 15.84 -5.23 -5.85
CA VAL A 18 16.93 -4.58 -5.10
C VAL A 18 16.92 -5.05 -3.64
N PRO A 19 18.03 -4.88 -2.89
CA PRO A 19 18.06 -5.14 -1.46
C PRO A 19 17.05 -4.29 -0.67
N ALA A 20 16.54 -4.80 0.45
CA ALA A 20 15.51 -4.13 1.27
C ALA A 20 16.01 -2.87 2.00
N ASP A 21 17.32 -2.71 2.09
CA ASP A 21 18.06 -1.58 2.65
C ASP A 21 18.57 -0.60 1.59
N ALA A 22 18.26 -0.83 0.31
CA ALA A 22 18.66 0.05 -0.79
C ALA A 22 18.16 1.49 -0.58
N ALA A 23 18.96 2.46 -1.04
CA ALA A 23 18.68 3.87 -0.84
C ALA A 23 17.37 4.27 -1.56
N PRO A 24 16.53 5.14 -0.99
CA PRO A 24 15.25 5.55 -1.60
C PRO A 24 15.38 6.06 -3.04
N ALA A 25 16.49 6.73 -3.37
CA ALA A 25 16.77 7.26 -4.71
C ALA A 25 17.00 6.18 -5.79
N GLU A 26 17.38 4.97 -5.39
CA GLU A 26 17.55 3.82 -6.31
C GLU A 26 16.20 3.15 -6.63
N ILE A 27 15.15 3.56 -5.91
CA ILE A 27 13.78 3.10 -6.06
C ILE A 27 13.01 4.06 -6.98
N ALA A 28 13.53 4.24 -8.21
CA ALA A 28 12.73 4.82 -9.29
C ALA A 28 11.77 3.74 -9.80
N VAL A 29 10.47 3.90 -9.54
CA VAL A 29 9.47 2.85 -9.82
C VAL A 29 8.90 3.03 -11.23
N GLY A 30 9.26 2.14 -12.15
CA GLY A 30 8.61 2.06 -13.46
C GLY A 30 7.18 1.51 -13.33
N SER A 31 6.34 1.70 -14.34
CA SER A 31 4.93 1.27 -14.33
C SER A 31 4.74 -0.23 -14.04
N MET A 32 5.66 -1.09 -14.50
CA MET A 32 5.63 -2.53 -14.18
C MET A 32 5.98 -2.83 -12.73
N ASP A 33 6.93 -2.09 -12.16
CA ASP A 33 7.33 -2.24 -10.76
C ASP A 33 6.24 -1.71 -9.83
N GLN A 34 5.53 -0.65 -10.25
CA GLN A 34 4.35 -0.12 -9.56
C GLN A 34 3.25 -1.18 -9.48
N MET A 35 2.89 -1.84 -10.59
CA MET A 35 1.89 -2.90 -10.55
C MET A 35 2.29 -4.06 -9.64
N ARG A 36 3.53 -4.55 -9.70
CA ARG A 36 4.01 -5.63 -8.81
C ARG A 36 3.95 -5.23 -7.34
N PHE A 37 4.30 -3.99 -7.05
CA PHE A 37 4.27 -3.45 -5.71
C PHE A 37 2.83 -3.32 -5.19
N LEU A 38 1.91 -2.80 -6.00
CA LEU A 38 0.49 -2.67 -5.67
C LEU A 38 -0.12 -4.05 -5.39
N VAL A 39 0.05 -5.03 -6.29
CA VAL A 39 -0.44 -6.41 -6.08
C VAL A 39 0.11 -7.01 -4.78
N GLY A 40 1.39 -6.75 -4.46
CA GLY A 40 1.99 -7.22 -3.23
C GLY A 40 1.42 -6.56 -1.96
N ILE A 41 1.01 -5.29 -2.04
CA ILE A 41 0.28 -4.62 -0.97
C ILE A 41 -1.07 -5.29 -0.76
N GLU A 42 -1.82 -5.56 -1.82
CA GLU A 42 -3.14 -6.18 -1.71
C GLU A 42 -3.06 -7.56 -1.05
N ASP A 43 -2.12 -8.40 -1.50
CA ASP A 43 -1.93 -9.76 -1.01
C ASP A 43 -1.47 -9.81 0.46
N ARG A 44 -0.60 -8.88 0.89
CA ARG A 44 0.03 -8.96 2.23
C ARG A 44 -0.57 -8.06 3.28
N LEU A 45 -1.24 -6.99 2.89
CA LEU A 45 -1.76 -5.99 3.82
C LEU A 45 -3.29 -5.94 3.83
N ASP A 46 -3.95 -6.86 3.09
CA ASP A 46 -5.41 -6.95 2.98
C ASP A 46 -6.04 -5.62 2.55
N VAL A 47 -5.34 -4.94 1.64
CA VAL A 47 -5.77 -3.67 1.05
C VAL A 47 -6.41 -3.97 -0.30
N PHE A 48 -7.66 -3.61 -0.50
CA PHE A 48 -8.29 -3.55 -1.81
C PHE A 48 -8.05 -2.18 -2.45
N LEU A 49 -7.44 -2.16 -3.63
CA LEU A 49 -7.32 -0.95 -4.42
C LEU A 49 -8.54 -0.87 -5.35
N ASP A 50 -9.53 -0.06 -4.98
CA ASP A 50 -10.72 0.14 -5.81
C ASP A 50 -10.40 1.06 -7.00
N ASP A 51 -10.74 0.64 -8.22
CA ASP A 51 -10.47 1.35 -9.47
C ASP A 51 -11.23 2.68 -9.59
N ALA A 52 -12.20 2.92 -8.68
CA ALA A 52 -13.06 4.11 -8.71
C ALA A 52 -12.37 5.40 -8.25
N GLU A 53 -11.30 5.33 -7.44
CA GLU A 53 -10.62 6.52 -6.94
C GLU A 53 -9.10 6.48 -7.13
N PRO A 54 -8.49 7.56 -7.65
CA PRO A 54 -7.05 7.61 -7.83
C PRO A 54 -6.33 7.52 -6.48
N VAL A 55 -5.48 6.50 -6.38
CA VAL A 55 -4.66 6.24 -5.19
C VAL A 55 -3.38 7.07 -5.25
N SER A 56 -3.23 8.03 -4.34
CA SER A 56 -2.02 8.85 -4.23
C SER A 56 -0.93 8.11 -3.45
N PHE A 57 0.07 7.60 -4.18
CA PHE A 57 1.23 6.94 -3.60
C PHE A 57 2.46 7.86 -3.57
N ASP A 58 2.85 8.31 -2.37
CA ASP A 58 3.99 9.22 -2.21
C ASP A 58 5.30 8.43 -2.03
N LEU A 59 6.19 8.56 -3.00
CA LEU A 59 7.51 7.91 -3.03
C LEU A 59 8.66 8.80 -2.51
N SER A 60 8.37 10.03 -2.08
CA SER A 60 9.38 11.04 -1.72
C SER A 60 10.27 10.64 -0.55
N SER A 61 9.74 9.85 0.40
CA SER A 61 10.49 9.35 1.55
C SER A 61 9.98 7.99 2.03
N ARG A 62 10.76 7.32 2.88
CA ARG A 62 10.32 6.06 3.53
C ARG A 62 9.06 6.26 4.36
N GLU A 63 9.00 7.35 5.13
CA GLU A 63 7.86 7.67 5.97
C GLU A 63 6.62 8.03 5.16
N ALA A 64 6.78 8.80 4.07
CA ALA A 64 5.68 9.17 3.19
C ALA A 64 5.04 7.92 2.54
N ARG A 65 5.86 6.97 2.09
CA ARG A 65 5.40 5.68 1.53
C ARG A 65 4.57 4.88 2.53
N VAL A 66 5.09 4.71 3.74
CA VAL A 66 4.38 3.97 4.80
C VAL A 66 3.05 4.66 5.11
N ARG A 67 3.06 5.99 5.22
CA ARG A 67 1.85 6.79 5.47
C ARG A 67 0.82 6.66 4.34
N SER A 68 1.24 6.62 3.08
CA SER A 68 0.34 6.36 1.96
C SER A 68 -0.35 4.99 2.07
N VAL A 69 0.39 3.92 2.39
CA VAL A 69 -0.21 2.58 2.55
C VAL A 69 -1.12 2.51 3.78
N GLU A 70 -0.72 3.11 4.91
CA GLU A 70 -1.58 3.16 6.09
C GLU A 70 -2.88 3.92 5.81
N SER A 71 -2.82 5.02 5.05
CA SER A 71 -4.01 5.77 4.65
C SER A 71 -4.97 4.91 3.80
N MET A 72 -4.44 4.07 2.91
CA MET A 72 -5.27 3.14 2.11
C MET A 72 -5.92 2.08 3.00
N ARG A 73 -5.17 1.50 3.94
CA ARG A 73 -5.69 0.49 4.86
C ARG A 73 -6.80 1.04 5.75
N VAL A 74 -6.61 2.23 6.32
CA VAL A 74 -7.63 2.91 7.15
C VAL A 74 -8.91 3.19 6.36
N ARG A 75 -8.79 3.58 5.09
CA ARG A 75 -9.95 3.77 4.20
C ARG A 75 -10.72 2.48 3.97
N ASN A 76 -10.03 1.35 3.78
CA ASN A 76 -10.66 0.05 3.58
C ASN A 76 -11.32 -0.50 4.85
N GLU A 77 -10.70 -0.31 6.02
CA GLU A 77 -11.31 -0.62 7.32
C GLU A 77 -12.59 0.22 7.56
N SER A 78 -12.58 1.49 7.14
CA SER A 78 -13.76 2.36 7.23
C SER A 78 -14.88 1.93 6.27
N ALA A 79 -14.52 1.49 5.05
CA ALA A 79 -15.48 1.01 4.06
C ALA A 79 -16.13 -0.32 4.47
N THR A 80 -15.36 -1.24 5.04
CA THR A 80 -15.86 -2.52 5.55
C THR A 80 -16.79 -2.35 6.75
N TRP A 81 -16.52 -1.40 7.65
CA TRP A 81 -17.44 -1.08 8.75
C TRP A 81 -18.76 -0.47 8.25
N SER A 82 -18.71 0.46 7.30
CA SER A 82 -19.91 1.11 6.75
C SER A 82 -20.87 0.09 6.11
N SER A 83 -20.33 -0.92 5.42
CA SER A 83 -21.12 -2.02 4.85
C SER A 83 -21.77 -2.91 5.93
N SER A 84 -21.09 -3.14 7.06
CA SER A 84 -21.62 -3.96 8.16
C SER A 84 -22.74 -3.30 8.96
N CYS A 85 -22.86 -1.97 8.97
CA CYS A 85 -23.97 -1.27 9.64
C CYS A 85 -25.25 -1.18 8.80
N ALA A 86 -25.17 -1.40 7.48
CA ALA A 86 -26.33 -1.34 6.59
C ALA A 86 -27.25 -2.58 6.66
N VAL A 87 -26.81 -3.67 7.29
CA VAL A 87 -27.49 -4.99 7.25
C VAL A 87 -28.37 -5.30 8.48
N THR A 88 -28.58 -4.36 9.41
CA THR A 88 -29.46 -4.55 10.58
C THR A 88 -30.65 -3.58 10.64
N GLY A 89 -30.99 -2.95 9.52
CA GLY A 89 -32.15 -2.06 9.39
C GLY A 89 -33.23 -2.65 8.49
N ARG A 90 -33.85 -3.77 8.89
CA ARG A 90 -35.14 -4.19 8.34
C ARG A 90 -36.02 -4.77 9.42
#